data_AF-A0A3B0KNN8-F1
#
_entry.id   AF-A0A3B0KNN8-F1
#
_cell.length_a   1.000
_cell.length_b   1.000
_cell.length_c   1.000
_cell.angle_alpha   90.00
_cell.angle_beta   90.00
_cell.angle_gamma   90.00
#
_symmetry.space_group_name_H-M   'P 1'
#
loop_
_entity.id
_entity.type
_entity.pdbx_description
1 polymer ?
#
loop_
_entity_poly.entity_id
_entity_poly.type
_entity_poly.pdbx_seq_one_letter_code
_entity_poly.pdbx_strand_id
1 'polypeptide(L)'
;IEFHRSSGPSQQGDRFLPVMREFHTQASVRFAELEDKFQDMKTGFDRVVRLFGEDGSVLQPDEFLGIFDSLMGAFAEARHDNESFRRRQEEKEKRR
;
A
#
# COMPACT_ATOMS: atom_id res chain seq x y z
N ILE A 1 6.32 -4.76 36.39
CA ILE A 1 5.64 -3.60 37.03
C ILE A 1 4.21 -4.04 37.29
N GLU A 2 3.90 -4.33 38.55
CA GLU A 2 2.67 -4.97 39.00
C GLU A 2 1.66 -3.88 39.39
N PHE A 3 0.82 -3.46 38.46
CA PHE A 3 -0.18 -2.38 38.66
C PHE A 3 -1.52 -2.93 39.20
N HIS A 4 -1.46 -3.87 40.12
CA HIS A 4 -2.63 -4.37 40.84
C HIS A 4 -2.44 -4.14 42.34
N ARG A 5 -2.56 -2.90 42.82
CA ARG A 5 -2.79 -2.61 44.24
C ARG A 5 -3.19 -1.16 44.50
N SER A 6 -4.40 -0.81 44.09
CA SER A 6 -5.17 0.28 44.72
C SER A 6 -6.62 0.26 44.24
N SER A 7 -7.34 -0.80 44.59
CA SER A 7 -8.80 -0.77 44.62
C SER A 7 -9.24 0.10 45.81
N GLY A 8 -9.03 1.41 45.70
CA GLY A 8 -9.81 2.37 46.49
C GLY A 8 -11.29 2.26 46.11
N PRO A 9 -12.21 2.82 46.92
CA PRO A 9 -13.63 2.82 46.55
C PRO A 9 -13.76 3.41 45.16
N SER A 10 -14.35 2.65 44.24
CA SER A 10 -14.63 3.06 42.87
C SER A 10 -15.22 4.46 42.90
N GLN A 11 -14.49 5.46 42.37
CA GLN A 11 -14.99 6.82 42.32
C GLN A 11 -16.33 6.80 41.60
N GLN A 12 -17.38 7.34 42.22
CA GLN A 12 -18.71 7.38 41.61
C GLN A 12 -18.60 8.07 40.25
N GLY A 13 -18.92 7.33 39.18
CA GLY A 13 -18.85 7.82 37.80
C GLY A 13 -17.57 7.46 37.03
N ASP A 14 -16.59 6.78 37.63
CA ASP A 14 -15.43 6.28 36.90
C ASP A 14 -15.83 5.17 35.92
N ARG A 15 -15.63 5.45 34.63
CA ARG A 15 -15.89 4.52 33.52
C ARG A 15 -14.63 4.13 32.76
N PHE A 16 -13.44 4.48 33.27
CA PHE A 16 -12.19 4.21 32.59
C PHE A 16 -12.00 2.70 32.34
N LEU A 17 -12.07 1.87 33.39
CA LEU A 17 -11.89 0.42 33.24
C LEU A 17 -12.88 -0.25 32.28
N PRO A 18 -14.22 -0.03 32.35
CA PRO A 18 -15.14 -0.64 31.42
C PRO A 18 -14.93 -0.16 29.97
N VAL A 19 -14.73 1.14 29.76
CA VAL A 19 -14.50 1.71 28.41
C VAL A 19 -13.17 1.21 27.84
N MET A 20 -12.10 1.25 28.62
CA MET A 20 -10.77 0.84 28.15
C MET A 20 -10.68 -0.66 27.92
N ARG A 21 -11.43 -1.49 28.67
CA ARG A 21 -11.45 -2.93 28.43
C ARG A 21 -12.10 -3.27 27.08
N GLU A 22 -13.24 -2.64 26.78
CA GLU A 22 -13.91 -2.82 25.50
C GLU A 22 -13.05 -2.26 24.35
N PHE A 23 -12.53 -1.05 24.50
CA PHE A 23 -11.64 -0.43 23.52
C PHE A 23 -10.41 -1.30 23.27
N HIS A 24 -9.71 -1.73 24.32
CA HIS A 24 -8.52 -2.58 24.19
C HIS A 24 -8.84 -3.86 23.43
N THR A 25 -9.95 -4.53 23.74
CA THR A 25 -10.36 -5.75 23.05
C THR A 25 -10.55 -5.51 21.55
N GLN A 26 -11.29 -4.46 21.18
CA GLN A 26 -11.52 -4.13 19.77
C GLN A 26 -10.24 -3.67 19.06
N ALA A 27 -9.42 -2.86 19.72
CA ALA A 27 -8.16 -2.35 19.19
C ALA A 27 -7.15 -3.49 18.96
N SER A 28 -7.03 -4.44 19.89
CA SER A 28 -6.14 -5.59 19.75
C SER A 28 -6.53 -6.46 18.55
N VAL A 29 -7.83 -6.71 18.35
CA VAL A 29 -8.31 -7.48 17.18
C VAL A 29 -7.99 -6.76 15.88
N ARG A 30 -8.35 -5.47 15.78
CA ARG A 30 -8.07 -4.66 14.58
C ARG A 30 -6.58 -4.53 14.29
N PHE A 31 -5.76 -4.47 15.33
CA PHE A 31 -4.32 -4.39 15.19
C PHE A 31 -3.74 -5.70 14.67
N ALA A 32 -4.18 -6.85 15.21
CA ALA A 32 -3.77 -8.16 14.70
C ALA A 32 -4.15 -8.34 13.22
N GLU A 33 -5.38 -7.97 12.83
CA GLU A 33 -5.81 -8.00 11.42
C GLU A 33 -4.97 -7.08 10.51
N LEU A 34 -4.53 -5.93 11.02
CA LEU A 34 -3.67 -5.02 10.28
C LEU A 34 -2.25 -5.59 10.14
N GLU A 35 -1.73 -6.22 11.19
CA GLU A 35 -0.42 -6.86 11.18
C GLU A 35 -0.38 -8.02 10.18
N ASP A 36 -1.44 -8.86 10.14
CA ASP A 36 -1.58 -9.92 9.15
C ASP A 36 -1.56 -9.37 7.72
N LYS A 37 -2.39 -8.36 7.43
CA LYS A 37 -2.42 -7.70 6.10
C LYS A 37 -1.07 -7.11 5.71
N PHE A 38 -0.35 -6.56 6.68
CA PHE A 38 0.96 -5.98 6.45
C PHE A 38 2.02 -7.04 6.12
N GLN A 39 1.99 -8.19 6.80
CA GLN A 39 2.89 -9.31 6.49
C GLN A 39 2.58 -9.94 5.13
N ASP A 40 1.29 -10.08 4.79
CA ASP A 40 0.86 -10.54 3.47
C ASP A 40 1.34 -9.60 2.36
N MET A 41 1.19 -8.28 2.58
CA MET A 41 1.68 -7.25 1.65
C MET A 41 3.19 -7.34 1.44
N LYS A 42 3.98 -7.47 2.52
CA LYS A 42 5.45 -7.63 2.43
C LYS A 42 5.84 -8.89 1.66
N THR A 43 5.22 -10.02 2.00
CA THR A 43 5.50 -11.29 1.33
C THR A 43 5.14 -11.24 -0.16
N GLY A 44 4.01 -10.61 -0.48
CA GLY A 44 3.57 -10.38 -1.85
C GLY A 44 4.54 -9.50 -2.63
N PHE A 45 4.98 -8.38 -2.04
CA PHE A 45 5.96 -7.48 -2.64
C PHE A 45 7.29 -8.20 -2.90
N ASP A 46 7.87 -8.87 -1.91
CA ASP A 46 9.13 -9.61 -2.05
C ASP A 46 9.06 -10.67 -3.15
N ARG A 47 7.91 -11.37 -3.26
CA ARG A 47 7.70 -12.35 -4.33
C ARG A 47 7.73 -11.68 -5.70
N VAL A 48 7.06 -10.54 -5.87
CA VAL A 48 7.02 -9.81 -7.14
C VAL A 48 8.41 -9.28 -7.49
N VAL A 49 9.11 -8.64 -6.56
CA VAL A 49 10.45 -8.09 -6.77
C VAL A 49 11.42 -9.19 -7.25
N ARG A 50 11.39 -10.36 -6.62
CA ARG A 50 12.20 -11.53 -7.03
C ARG A 50 11.85 -12.05 -8.43
N LEU A 51 10.60 -11.93 -8.90
CA LEU A 51 10.24 -12.32 -10.27
C LEU A 51 10.93 -11.45 -11.32
N PHE A 52 11.31 -10.23 -10.97
CA PHE A 52 12.06 -9.32 -11.84
C PHE A 52 13.57 -9.35 -11.59
N GLY A 53 14.06 -10.27 -10.76
CA GLY A 53 15.50 -10.45 -10.47
C GLY A 53 16.07 -9.47 -9.44
N GLU A 54 15.22 -8.70 -8.78
CA GLU A 54 15.59 -7.70 -7.79
C GLU A 54 15.53 -8.27 -6.36
N ASP A 55 16.12 -7.55 -5.40
CA ASP A 55 16.07 -7.90 -3.97
C ASP A 55 15.11 -6.97 -3.19
N GLY A 56 13.99 -7.53 -2.72
CA GLY A 56 12.96 -6.82 -1.94
C GLY A 56 13.42 -6.33 -0.56
N SER A 57 14.58 -6.81 -0.06
CA SER A 57 15.18 -6.29 1.18
C SER A 57 15.94 -4.98 0.99
N VAL A 58 16.32 -4.66 -0.25
CA VAL A 58 17.07 -3.45 -0.61
C VAL A 58 16.13 -2.46 -1.30
N LEU A 59 15.32 -2.94 -2.24
CA LEU A 59 14.48 -2.11 -3.10
C LEU A 59 13.17 -1.73 -2.41
N GLN A 60 12.91 -0.43 -2.29
CA GLN A 60 11.66 0.06 -1.69
C GLN A 60 10.48 -0.04 -2.65
N PRO A 61 9.24 -0.20 -2.15
CA PRO A 61 8.04 -0.29 -3.00
C PRO A 61 7.86 0.87 -3.96
N ASP A 62 8.07 2.11 -3.50
CA ASP A 62 7.91 3.31 -4.33
C ASP A 62 8.92 3.36 -5.49
N GLU A 63 10.14 2.88 -5.26
CA GLU A 63 11.19 2.81 -6.28
C GLU A 63 10.86 1.73 -7.31
N PHE A 64 10.54 0.51 -6.85
CA PHE A 64 10.18 -0.60 -7.72
C PHE A 64 8.95 -0.29 -8.59
N LEU A 65 7.87 0.19 -7.97
CA LEU A 65 6.63 0.52 -8.68
C LEU A 65 6.80 1.76 -9.58
N GLY A 66 7.66 2.70 -9.18
CA GLY A 66 8.01 3.88 -9.98
C GLY A 66 8.65 3.54 -11.33
N ILE A 67 9.41 2.44 -11.42
CA ILE A 67 9.96 1.95 -12.69
C ILE A 67 8.83 1.60 -13.67
N PHE A 68 7.81 0.87 -13.20
CA PHE A 68 6.67 0.50 -14.02
C PHE A 68 5.79 1.69 -14.37
N ASP A 69 5.58 2.62 -13.43
CA ASP A 69 4.82 3.85 -13.69
C ASP A 69 5.47 4.68 -14.81
N SER A 70 6.79 4.87 -14.73
CA SER A 70 7.57 5.55 -15.77
C SER A 70 7.47 4.83 -17.12
N LEU A 71 7.61 3.50 -17.13
CA LEU A 71 7.46 2.69 -18.35
C LEU A 71 6.06 2.84 -18.97
N MET A 72 5.01 2.75 -18.16
CA MET A 72 3.62 2.88 -18.63
C MET A 72 3.35 4.28 -19.19
N GLY A 73 3.89 5.32 -18.56
CA GLY A 73 3.80 6.69 -19.05
C GLY A 73 4.46 6.85 -20.42
N ALA A 74 5.72 6.43 -20.55
CA ALA A 74 6.46 6.49 -21.82
C ALA A 74 5.78 5.64 -22.92
N PHE A 75 5.24 4.47 -22.55
CA PHE A 75 4.53 3.61 -23.50
C PHE A 75 3.23 4.26 -24.02
N ALA A 76 2.48 4.94 -23.15
CA ALA A 76 1.27 5.65 -23.53
C ALA A 76 1.57 6.82 -24.49
N GLU A 77 2.63 7.58 -24.23
CA GLU A 77 3.10 8.66 -25.09
C GLU A 77 3.52 8.13 -26.46
N ALA A 78 4.37 7.09 -26.51
CA ALA A 78 4.81 6.48 -27.76
C ALA A 78 3.63 5.95 -28.59
N ARG A 79 2.60 5.38 -27.95
CA ARG A 79 1.38 4.95 -28.65
C ARG A 79 0.65 6.13 -29.29
N HIS A 80 0.47 7.22 -28.55
CA HIS A 80 -0.14 8.44 -29.07
C HIS A 80 0.64 9.03 -30.25
N ASP A 81 1.96 9.05 -30.16
CA ASP A 81 2.83 9.55 -31.23
C ASP A 81 2.77 8.70 -32.49
N ASN A 82 2.73 7.38 -32.35
CA ASN A 82 2.56 6.44 -33.46
C ASN A 82 1.21 6.63 -34.17
N GLU A 83 0.12 6.79 -33.42
CA GLU A 83 -1.21 7.08 -33.96
C GLU A 83 -1.23 8.42 -34.70
N SER A 84 -0.65 9.46 -34.08
CA SER A 84 -0.51 10.80 -34.67
C SER A 84 0.32 10.77 -35.97
N PHE A 85 1.43 10.02 -35.98
CA PHE A 85 2.27 9.86 -37.17
C PHE A 85 1.51 9.16 -38.29
N ARG A 86 0.84 8.05 -37.99
CA ARG A 86 0.02 7.30 -38.96
C ARG A 86 -1.04 8.20 -39.61
N ARG A 87 -1.79 8.95 -38.80
CA ARG A 87 -2.80 9.89 -39.29
C ARG A 87 -2.20 10.96 -40.22
N ARG A 88 -1.05 11.54 -39.85
CA ARG A 88 -0.36 12.53 -40.70
C ARG A 88 0.11 11.93 -42.03
N GLN A 89 0.50 10.66 -42.07
CA GLN A 89 0.87 10.00 -43.31
C GLN A 89 -0.34 9.75 -44.21
N GLU A 90 -1.45 9.24 -43.65
CA GLU A 90 -2.71 9.05 -44.39
C GLU A 90 -3.25 10.36 -45.00
N GLU A 91 -3.16 11.48 -44.25
CA GLU A 91 -3.56 12.80 -44.76
C GLU A 91 -2.64 13.30 -45.90
N LYS A 92 -1.34 12.97 -45.87
CA LYS A 92 -0.39 13.32 -46.94
C LYS A 92 -0.64 12.50 -48.21
N GLU A 93 -0.95 11.21 -48.06
CA GLU A 93 -1.28 10.34 -49.20
C GLU A 93 -2.58 10.76 -49.88
N LYS A 94 -3.62 11.13 -49.12
CA LYS A 94 -4.89 11.63 -49.68
C LYS A 94 -4.76 12.96 -50.45
N ARG A 95 -3.71 13.74 -50.20
CA ARG A 95 -3.44 15.04 -50.83
C ARG A 95 -2.52 14.93 -52.05
N ARG A 96 -1.92 13.76 -52.30
CA ARG A 96 -1.12 13.47 -53.50
C ARG A 96 -2.02 12.97 -54.63
#